data_AF-A0A3D4BE31-F1
#
_entry.id   AF-A0A3D4BE31-F1
#
_cell.length_a   1.000
_cell.length_b   1.000
_cell.length_c   1.000
_cell.angle_alpha   90.00
_cell.angle_beta   90.00
_cell.angle_gamma   90.00
#
_symmetry.space_group_name_H-M   'P 1'
#
loop_
_entity.id
_entity.type
_entity.pdbx_description
1 polymer ?
#
loop_
_entity_poly.entity_id
_entity_poly.type
_entity_poly.pdbx_seq_one_letter_code
_entity_poly.pdbx_strand_id
1 'polypeptide(L)' 'LEQEGLMDNTIFVYTSDHGDMIGSQGRQRKQHPWDESIHVPFVMRCPGQASTGHRVTSP' A
#
# COMPACT_ATOMS: atom_id res chain seq x y z
N LEU A 1 14.72 0.19 -12.49
CA LEU A 1 14.72 1.57 -11.97
C LEU A 1 16.08 1.95 -11.40
N GLU A 2 16.64 1.16 -10.48
CA GLU A 2 17.97 1.42 -9.91
C GLU A 2 19.11 1.25 -10.93
N GLN A 3 19.16 0.13 -11.65
CA GLN A 3 20.16 -0.10 -12.71
C GLN A 3 20.10 0.94 -13.84
N GLU A 4 18.91 1.48 -14.11
CA GLU A 4 18.67 2.49 -15.14
C GLU A 4 18.88 3.94 -14.63
N GLY A 5 19.25 4.13 -13.35
CA GLY A 5 19.44 5.46 -12.76
C GLY A 5 18.16 6.31 -12.64
N LEU A 6 16.97 5.71 -12.72
CA LEU A 6 15.68 6.43 -12.77
C LEU A 6 15.04 6.66 -11.41
N MET A 7 15.65 6.18 -10.33
CA MET A 7 15.04 6.20 -8.99
C MET A 7 14.68 7.62 -8.53
N ASP A 8 15.51 8.62 -8.81
CA ASP A 8 15.30 9.97 -8.30
C ASP A 8 14.34 10.81 -9.15
N ASN A 9 13.93 10.29 -10.31
CA ASN A 9 12.92 10.90 -11.19
C ASN A 9 11.66 10.02 -11.31
N THR A 10 11.42 9.15 -10.33
CA THR A 10 10.25 8.26 -10.33
C THR A 10 9.54 8.33 -8.98
N ILE A 11 8.24 8.59 -9.00
CA ILE A 11 7.37 8.34 -7.85
C ILE A 11 7.07 6.84 -7.84
N PHE A 12 7.38 6.17 -6.73
CA PHE A 12 7.08 4.76 -6.54
C PHE A 12 5.88 4.62 -5.60
N VAL A 13 4.87 3.84 -6.01
CA VAL A 13 3.68 3.55 -5.22
C VAL A 13 3.48 2.04 -5.17
N TYR A 14 3.28 1.52 -3.96
CA TYR A 14 2.86 0.15 -3.71
C TYR A 14 1.54 0.16 -2.96
N THR A 15 0.55 -0.52 -3.50
CA THR A 15 -0.78 -0.64 -2.93
C THR A 15 -1.42 -1.95 -3.37
N SER A 16 -2.61 -2.23 -2.83
CA SER A 16 -3.51 -3.26 -3.33
C SER A 16 -4.85 -2.64 -3.73
N ASP A 17 -5.61 -3.29 -4.61
CA ASP A 17 -7.00 -2.93 -4.89
C ASP A 17 -7.96 -3.46 -3.81
N HIS A 18 -7.57 -4.53 -3.12
CA HIS A 18 -8.26 -5.10 -1.96
C HIS A 18 -7.33 -6.07 -1.19
N GLY A 19 -7.79 -6.54 -0.03
CA GLY A 19 -7.24 -7.71 0.65
C GLY A 19 -8.06 -8.98 0.39
N ASP A 20 -7.88 -10.02 1.21
CA ASP A 20 -8.65 -11.25 1.15
C ASP A 20 -8.96 -11.71 2.58
N MET A 21 -10.10 -12.37 2.76
CA MET A 21 -10.53 -12.84 4.06
C MET A 21 -9.67 -14.00 4.56
N ILE A 22 -9.15 -14.88 3.68
CA ILE A 22 -8.26 -16.00 4.05
C ILE A 22 -8.80 -16.80 5.27
N GLY A 23 -10.12 -16.99 5.38
CA GLY A 23 -10.76 -17.68 6.50
C GLY A 23 -11.19 -16.80 7.69
N SER A 24 -10.78 -15.53 7.76
CA SER A 24 -11.27 -14.58 8.77
C SER A 24 -12.80 -14.50 8.75
N GLN A 25 -13.41 -14.41 9.93
CA GLN A 25 -14.87 -14.42 10.12
C GLN A 25 -15.56 -15.66 9.50
N GLY A 26 -14.84 -16.77 9.27
CA GLY A 26 -15.35 -17.93 8.55
C GLY A 26 -15.65 -17.65 7.06
N ARG A 27 -15.12 -16.56 6.51
CA ARG A 27 -15.34 -16.10 5.13
C ARG A 27 -14.09 -16.30 4.28
N GLN A 28 -14.30 -16.29 2.97
CA GLN A 28 -13.28 -16.35 1.93
C GLN A 28 -13.53 -15.19 0.96
N ARG A 29 -12.51 -14.76 0.22
CA ARG A 29 -12.58 -13.72 -0.82
C ARG A 29 -12.88 -12.31 -0.29
N LYS A 30 -12.55 -11.33 -1.12
CA LYS A 30 -12.63 -9.88 -0.89
C LYS A 30 -14.02 -9.20 -0.85
N GLN A 31 -15.13 -9.92 -0.99
CA GLN A 31 -16.45 -9.26 -1.13
C GLN A 31 -17.10 -8.93 0.22
N HIS A 32 -16.31 -8.37 1.13
CA HIS A 32 -16.74 -8.16 2.50
C HIS A 32 -16.22 -6.82 3.06
N PRO A 33 -16.94 -6.17 3.99
CA PRO A 33 -16.59 -4.84 4.50
C PRO A 33 -15.62 -4.86 5.69
N TRP A 34 -14.88 -5.96 5.91
CA TRP A 34 -13.94 -6.09 7.02
C TRP A 34 -12.52 -5.69 6.62
N ASP A 35 -11.70 -5.30 7.60
CA ASP A 35 -10.35 -4.80 7.40
C ASP A 35 -9.48 -5.71 6.54
N GLU A 36 -9.56 -7.03 6.73
CA GLU A 36 -8.80 -7.99 5.92
C GLU A 36 -9.09 -7.88 4.42
N SER A 37 -10.25 -7.34 4.06
CA SER A 37 -10.72 -7.17 2.69
C SER A 37 -10.56 -5.74 2.17
N ILE A 38 -10.79 -4.72 3.01
CA ILE A 38 -10.86 -3.31 2.57
C ILE A 38 -9.64 -2.47 2.98
N HIS A 39 -8.90 -2.87 4.01
CA HIS A 39 -7.77 -2.10 4.53
C HIS A 39 -6.49 -2.53 3.81
N VAL A 40 -6.19 -1.84 2.71
CA VAL A 40 -5.03 -2.13 1.85
C VAL A 40 -3.80 -1.34 2.28
N PRO A 41 -2.58 -1.85 2.03
CA PRO A 41 -1.37 -1.06 2.23
C PRO A 41 -1.34 0.10 1.23
N PHE A 42 -0.81 1.26 1.64
CA PHE A 42 -0.45 2.34 0.74
C PHE A 42 0.94 2.86 1.13
N VAL A 43 1.94 2.53 0.33
CA VAL A 43 3.34 2.92 0.55
C VAL A 43 3.81 3.71 -0.65
N MET A 44 4.37 4.90 -0.40
CA MET A 44 4.86 5.79 -1.45
C MET A 44 6.27 6.29 -1.14
N ARG A 45 7.12 6.32 -2.17
CA ARG A 45 8.37 7.09 -2.19
C ARG A 45 8.22 8.21 -3.22
N CYS A 46 8.28 9.46 -2.75
CA CYS A 46 8.29 10.65 -3.58
C CYS A 46 9.63 11.39 -3.40
N PRO A 47 10.54 11.37 -4.39
CA PRO A 47 11.80 12.11 -4.32
C PRO A 47 11.57 13.60 -4.02
N GLY A 48 12.31 14.14 -3.04
CA GLY A 48 12.25 15.56 -2.68
C GLY A 48 11.12 15.98 -1.71
N GLN A 49 10.18 15.10 -1.35
CA GLN A 49 9.07 15.46 -0.44
C GLN A 49 9.18 14.91 0.99
N ALA A 50 10.05 13.93 1.27
CA ALA A 50 10.09 13.27 2.58
C ALA A 50 11.53 13.05 3.09
N SER A 51 11.80 13.52 4.32
CA SER A 51 12.98 13.19 5.09
C SER A 51 12.75 11.87 5.83
N THR A 52 12.84 10.75 5.12
CA THR A 52 12.79 9.35 5.61
C THR A 52 11.57 8.94 6.47
N GLY A 53 10.82 7.93 6.00
CA GLY A 53 9.92 7.11 6.82
C GLY A 53 8.85 7.87 7.63
N HIS A 54 7.84 8.41 6.96
CA HIS A 54 6.68 9.02 7.62
C HIS A 54 5.47 8.08 7.56
N ARG A 55 4.75 7.93 8.69
CA ARG A 55 3.49 7.19 8.76
C ARG A 55 2.34 8.16 9.01
N VAL A 56 1.41 8.23 8.08
CA VAL A 56 0.14 8.96 8.26
C VAL A 56 -0.86 7.99 8.88
N THR A 57 -1.50 8.40 9.97
CA THR A 57 -2.47 7.57 10.72
C THR A 57 -3.81 8.27 10.94
N SER A 58 -3.89 9.57 10.66
CA SER A 58 -5.13 10.34 10.70
C SER A 58 -5.97 10.08 9.44
N PRO A 59 -7.30 9.97 9.57
CA PRO A 59 -8.22 9.98 8.44
C PRO A 59 -8.26 11.34 7.73
#